data_AF-A0A2X0RG34-F1
#
_entry.id   AF-A0A2X0RG34-F1
#
_cell.length_a   1.000
_cell.length_b   1.000
_cell.length_c   1.000
_cell.angle_alpha   90.00
_cell.angle_beta   90.00
_cell.angle_gamma   90.00
#
_symmetry.space_group_name_H-M   'P 1'
#
loop_
_entity.id
_entity.type
_entity.pdbx_description
1 polymer ?
#
loop_
_entity_poly.entity_id
_entity_poly.type
_entity_poly.pdbx_seq_one_letter_code
_entity_poly.pdbx_strand_id
1 'polypeptide(L)'
;MSAHNIKFEIKNIVNPSVKVFNGGLFHNSYNKQNIRVSNVDAEIRFRDSSFSSINLPESKFSNMLPDDKLMIAPNVKGAIEKLLSHPELVNRDSKEIFITDKNRDRLKKIISCYLPDEEYCSVEEDFRKSDIIDNDVVLVGRGSFRVITVYSVEIDEYKVPKQYLTIILLDPYHLFIPSNHREKSKVKIVEETYSEVGKFGSHISKYFSFN
;
A
#
# COMPACT_ATOMS: atom_id res chain seq x y z
N MET A 1 49.29 16.85 -1.06
CA MET A 1 48.28 15.86 -0.67
C MET A 1 46.92 16.53 -0.80
N SER A 2 46.16 16.22 -1.86
CA SER A 2 44.90 16.92 -2.19
C SER A 2 43.71 16.07 -1.77
N ALA A 3 42.94 16.58 -0.81
CA ALA A 3 41.69 15.98 -0.35
C ALA A 3 40.68 15.97 -1.52
N HIS A 4 40.33 14.77 -1.98
CA HIS A 4 39.26 14.60 -2.95
C HIS A 4 37.92 14.77 -2.24
N ASN A 5 37.30 15.93 -2.42
CA ASN A 5 35.90 16.17 -2.08
C ASN A 5 35.03 15.31 -3.00
N ILE A 6 34.64 14.13 -2.52
CA ILE A 6 33.59 13.33 -3.16
C ILE A 6 32.26 14.03 -2.88
N LYS A 7 31.81 14.86 -3.83
CA LYS A 7 30.43 15.32 -3.89
C LYS A 7 29.55 14.10 -4.17
N PHE A 8 28.75 13.69 -3.19
CA PHE A 8 27.60 12.84 -3.44
C PHE A 8 26.58 13.68 -4.23
N GLU A 9 26.63 13.58 -5.56
CA GLU A 9 25.49 13.97 -6.39
C GLU A 9 24.36 12.98 -6.11
N ILE A 10 23.39 13.40 -5.30
CA ILE A 10 22.08 12.77 -5.26
C ILE A 10 21.51 12.97 -6.66
N LYS A 11 21.60 11.93 -7.50
CA LYS A 11 20.86 11.88 -8.75
C LYS A 11 19.39 12.06 -8.37
N ASN A 12 18.81 13.18 -8.79
CA ASN A 12 17.36 13.33 -8.83
C ASN A 12 16.85 12.20 -9.72
N ILE A 13 16.36 11.13 -9.08
CA ILE A 13 15.64 10.07 -9.77
C ILE A 13 14.40 10.76 -10.29
N VAL A 14 14.36 10.94 -11.61
CA VAL A 14 13.18 11.37 -12.33
C VAL A 14 12.14 10.27 -12.08
N ASN A 15 11.26 10.51 -11.11
CA ASN A 15 10.12 9.63 -10.84
C ASN A 15 9.29 9.57 -12.13
N PRO A 16 8.95 8.38 -12.65
CA PRO A 16 7.91 8.29 -13.66
C PRO A 16 6.65 8.95 -13.07
N SER A 17 6.00 9.80 -13.87
CA SER A 17 4.82 10.57 -13.46
C SER A 17 3.78 9.61 -12.89
N VAL A 18 3.55 9.67 -11.57
CA VAL A 18 2.56 8.83 -10.92
C VAL A 18 1.20 9.36 -11.33
N LYS A 19 0.38 8.53 -11.98
CA LYS A 19 -0.99 8.94 -12.30
C LYS A 19 -1.82 8.87 -11.01
N VAL A 20 -2.08 10.04 -10.44
CA VAL A 20 -2.98 10.18 -9.31
C VAL A 20 -4.42 10.30 -9.79
N PHE A 21 -5.32 9.54 -9.17
CA PHE A 21 -6.72 9.38 -9.55
C PHE A 21 -7.64 9.95 -8.46
N ASN A 22 -8.49 10.89 -8.87
CA ASN A 22 -9.39 11.64 -7.99
C ASN A 22 -10.88 11.34 -8.23
N GLY A 23 -11.18 10.35 -9.08
CA GLY A 23 -12.55 9.89 -9.32
C GLY A 23 -13.05 8.92 -8.25
N GLY A 24 -14.36 8.64 -8.28
CA GLY A 24 -14.92 7.53 -7.52
C GLY A 24 -14.45 6.18 -8.09
N LEU A 25 -14.40 5.14 -7.25
CA LEU A 25 -14.14 3.78 -7.73
C LEU A 25 -15.37 3.29 -8.52
N PHE A 26 -15.22 3.10 -9.84
CA PHE A 26 -16.28 2.60 -10.69
C PHE A 26 -16.27 1.07 -10.75
N HIS A 27 -17.40 0.45 -10.45
CA HIS A 27 -17.58 -0.98 -10.60
C HIS A 27 -18.60 -1.26 -11.71
N ASN A 28 -18.10 -1.74 -12.86
CA ASN A 28 -18.97 -2.48 -13.78
C ASN A 28 -18.99 -3.94 -13.33
N SER A 29 -20.17 -4.57 -13.30
CA SER A 29 -20.27 -5.98 -12.92
C SER A 29 -19.41 -6.85 -13.84
N TYR A 30 -18.44 -7.56 -13.25
CA TYR A 30 -17.57 -8.49 -13.95
C TYR A 30 -17.61 -9.88 -13.31
N ASN A 31 -17.37 -10.94 -14.08
CA ASN A 31 -17.36 -12.29 -13.55
C ASN A 31 -16.08 -12.55 -12.72
N LYS A 32 -16.21 -12.49 -11.39
CA LYS A 32 -15.11 -12.63 -10.43
C LYS A 32 -14.42 -14.00 -10.48
N GLN A 33 -15.12 -15.07 -10.90
CA GLN A 33 -14.62 -16.45 -10.80
C GLN A 33 -13.44 -16.76 -11.75
N ASN A 34 -13.13 -15.89 -12.72
CA ASN A 34 -12.11 -16.14 -13.74
C ASN A 34 -10.94 -15.15 -13.75
N ILE A 35 -10.91 -14.16 -12.85
CA ILE A 35 -9.87 -13.13 -12.89
C ILE A 35 -8.73 -13.47 -11.94
N ARG A 36 -7.67 -14.06 -12.50
CA ARG A 36 -6.36 -14.09 -11.85
C ARG A 36 -5.64 -12.80 -12.19
N VAL A 37 -5.71 -11.80 -11.31
CA VAL A 37 -5.06 -10.49 -11.49
C VAL A 37 -3.57 -10.61 -11.78
N SER A 38 -2.89 -11.64 -11.26
CA SER A 38 -1.48 -11.94 -11.60
C SER A 38 -1.22 -12.16 -13.10
N ASN A 39 -2.27 -12.49 -13.87
CA ASN A 39 -2.23 -12.74 -15.30
C ASN A 39 -2.89 -11.60 -16.11
N VAL A 40 -3.23 -10.50 -15.44
CA VAL A 40 -3.87 -9.33 -16.02
C VAL A 40 -2.87 -8.19 -16.00
N ASP A 41 -2.70 -7.53 -17.14
CA ASP A 41 -1.95 -6.28 -17.24
C ASP A 41 -2.84 -5.12 -16.78
N ALA A 42 -3.09 -5.04 -15.47
CA ALA A 42 -3.94 -4.00 -14.89
C ALA A 42 -3.14 -2.69 -14.78
N GLU A 43 -3.74 -1.58 -15.21
CA GLU A 43 -3.12 -0.27 -15.03
C GLU A 43 -3.15 0.11 -13.55
N ILE A 44 -2.00 0.53 -13.03
CA ILE A 44 -1.83 0.89 -11.63
C ILE A 44 -2.14 2.38 -11.46
N ARG A 45 -3.07 2.68 -10.56
CA ARG A 45 -3.47 4.05 -10.20
C ARG A 45 -3.20 4.28 -8.72
N PHE A 46 -2.87 5.51 -8.36
CA PHE A 46 -2.79 5.92 -6.96
C PHE A 46 -3.99 6.79 -6.67
N ARG A 47 -4.76 6.50 -5.62
CA ARG A 47 -5.74 7.48 -5.13
C ARG A 47 -5.01 8.59 -4.39
N ASP A 48 -5.49 9.84 -4.46
CA ASP A 48 -4.95 10.95 -3.67
C ASP A 48 -4.77 10.57 -2.19
N SER A 49 -5.80 9.94 -1.60
CA SER A 49 -5.79 9.50 -0.21
C SER A 49 -4.80 8.38 0.10
N SER A 50 -4.23 7.70 -0.89
CA SER A 50 -3.33 6.56 -0.66
C SER A 50 -2.04 6.94 0.05
N PHE A 51 -1.63 8.21 -0.04
CA PHE A 51 -0.46 8.75 0.63
C PHE A 51 -0.77 9.29 2.04
N SER A 52 -2.03 9.25 2.46
CA SER A 52 -2.42 9.65 3.81
C SER A 52 -1.87 8.67 4.85
N SER A 53 -1.25 9.23 5.88
CA SER A 53 -0.87 8.47 7.06
C SER A 53 -1.84 8.72 8.20
N ILE A 54 -2.27 7.63 8.83
CA ILE A 54 -3.23 7.62 9.92
C ILE A 54 -2.70 6.78 11.07
N ASN A 55 -3.16 7.12 12.26
CA ASN A 55 -2.97 6.33 13.48
C ASN A 55 -4.35 6.13 14.11
N LEU A 56 -4.79 4.88 14.23
CA LEU A 56 -6.10 4.45 14.72
C LEU A 56 -5.92 3.47 15.89
N PRO A 57 -5.83 3.97 17.13
CA PRO A 57 -5.59 3.15 18.32
C PRO A 57 -6.64 2.07 18.56
N GLU A 58 -7.92 2.39 18.37
CA GLU A 58 -9.04 1.47 18.53
C GLU A 58 -9.01 0.31 17.54
N SER A 59 -8.34 0.51 16.40
CA SER A 59 -8.12 -0.51 15.37
C SER A 59 -6.71 -1.11 15.44
N LYS A 60 -5.85 -0.68 16.37
CA LYS A 60 -4.42 -1.07 16.44
C LYS A 60 -3.77 -0.98 15.04
N PHE A 61 -4.00 0.13 14.36
CA PHE A 61 -3.50 0.38 13.02
C PHE A 61 -2.74 1.70 12.97
N SER A 62 -1.59 1.69 12.33
CA SER A 62 -0.85 2.90 12.00
C SER A 62 -0.01 2.63 10.77
N ASN A 63 0.06 3.58 9.85
CA ASN A 63 1.04 3.61 8.77
C ASN A 63 1.94 4.86 8.86
N MET A 64 1.98 5.48 10.04
CA MET A 64 2.87 6.60 10.34
C MET A 64 4.34 6.15 10.30
N LEU A 65 5.23 7.03 9.90
CA LEU A 65 6.68 6.82 9.91
C LEU A 65 7.32 7.50 11.13
N PRO A 66 8.49 7.02 11.58
CA PRO A 66 9.25 7.70 12.62
C PRO A 66 9.49 9.18 12.31
N ASP A 67 9.59 10.00 13.36
CA ASP A 67 9.82 11.44 13.21
C ASP A 67 11.21 11.81 12.71
N ASP A 68 12.16 10.90 12.90
CA ASP A 68 13.49 10.96 12.32
C ASP A 68 13.56 10.08 11.06
N LYS A 69 13.89 10.70 9.93
CA LYS A 69 14.06 10.02 8.63
C LYS A 69 15.11 8.91 8.70
N LEU A 70 16.13 9.04 9.54
CA LEU A 70 17.19 8.03 9.72
C LEU A 70 16.68 6.77 10.42
N MET A 71 15.54 6.84 11.10
CA MET A 71 14.91 5.71 11.79
C MET A 71 13.91 4.95 10.90
N ILE A 72 13.62 5.47 9.70
CA ILE A 72 12.80 4.75 8.71
C ILE A 72 13.55 3.49 8.30
N ALA A 73 12.88 2.36 8.43
CA ALA A 73 13.47 1.07 8.09
C ALA A 73 13.87 1.06 6.59
N PRO A 74 15.08 0.60 6.24
CA PRO A 74 15.57 0.61 4.84
C PRO A 74 14.63 -0.10 3.87
N ASN A 75 14.00 -1.19 4.29
CA ASN A 75 13.02 -1.94 3.50
C ASN A 75 11.74 -1.12 3.21
N VAL A 76 11.27 -0.31 4.17
CA VAL A 76 10.11 0.57 3.97
C VAL A 76 10.46 1.67 2.98
N LYS A 77 11.62 2.32 3.17
CA LYS A 77 12.08 3.37 2.26
C LYS A 77 12.26 2.84 0.84
N GLY A 78 13.02 1.74 0.68
CA GLY A 78 13.29 1.13 -0.62
C GLY A 78 12.01 0.66 -1.30
N ALA A 79 11.06 0.07 -0.57
CA ALA A 79 9.79 -0.34 -1.15
C ALA A 79 8.94 0.84 -1.65
N ILE A 80 8.90 1.97 -0.93
CA ILE A 80 8.19 3.16 -1.40
C ILE A 80 8.86 3.72 -2.66
N GLU A 81 10.18 3.91 -2.65
CA GLU A 81 10.94 4.40 -3.81
C GLU A 81 10.78 3.48 -5.03
N LYS A 82 10.76 2.17 -4.79
CA LYS A 82 10.55 1.15 -5.83
C LYS A 82 9.12 1.16 -6.36
N LEU A 83 8.11 1.29 -5.49
CA LEU A 83 6.72 1.41 -5.90
C LEU A 83 6.49 2.65 -6.78
N LEU A 84 7.11 3.77 -6.44
CA LEU A 84 6.97 5.01 -7.22
C LEU A 84 7.68 4.94 -8.58
N SER A 85 8.82 4.25 -8.65
CA SER A 85 9.57 4.08 -9.90
C SER A 85 9.04 2.94 -10.78
N HIS A 86 8.39 1.94 -10.19
CA HIS A 86 7.93 0.72 -10.85
C HIS A 86 6.56 0.30 -10.29
N PRO A 87 5.49 1.09 -10.51
CA PRO A 87 4.18 0.81 -9.96
C PRO A 87 3.60 -0.53 -10.44
N GLU A 88 3.97 -1.00 -11.63
CA GLU A 88 3.55 -2.29 -12.19
C GLU A 88 3.92 -3.51 -11.32
N LEU A 89 4.85 -3.35 -10.37
CA LEU A 89 5.19 -4.39 -9.39
C LEU A 89 3.97 -4.84 -8.57
N VAL A 90 2.97 -3.97 -8.41
CA VAL A 90 1.72 -4.27 -7.71
C VAL A 90 0.98 -5.45 -8.35
N ASN A 91 1.10 -5.68 -9.66
CA ASN A 91 0.44 -6.80 -10.35
C ASN A 91 1.02 -8.17 -9.99
N ARG A 92 2.32 -8.26 -9.68
CA ARG A 92 3.07 -9.53 -9.64
C ARG A 92 2.59 -10.52 -8.58
N ASP A 93 2.06 -10.03 -7.45
CA ASP A 93 1.54 -10.87 -6.36
C ASP A 93 0.25 -10.30 -5.75
N SER A 94 -0.64 -9.79 -6.60
CA SER A 94 -1.91 -9.20 -6.16
C SER A 94 -2.91 -10.27 -5.69
N LYS A 95 -3.01 -10.43 -4.37
CA LYS A 95 -3.87 -11.42 -3.70
C LYS A 95 -5.13 -10.75 -3.18
N GLU A 96 -6.25 -11.44 -3.34
CA GLU A 96 -7.53 -11.01 -2.77
C GLU A 96 -7.47 -10.90 -1.23
N ILE A 97 -8.17 -9.91 -0.70
CA ILE A 97 -8.38 -9.74 0.74
C ILE A 97 -9.78 -10.22 1.07
N PHE A 98 -9.87 -11.35 1.76
CA PHE A 98 -11.14 -11.84 2.28
C PHE A 98 -11.52 -11.05 3.55
N ILE A 99 -12.56 -10.23 3.43
CA ILE A 99 -13.23 -9.60 4.57
C ILE A 99 -14.20 -10.63 5.17
N THR A 100 -13.98 -10.94 6.44
CA THR A 100 -14.74 -11.91 7.23
C THR A 100 -15.41 -11.20 8.38
N ASP A 101 -16.43 -11.81 8.99
CA ASP A 101 -17.11 -11.19 10.14
C ASP A 101 -16.17 -10.92 11.34
N LYS A 102 -15.06 -11.65 11.44
CA LYS A 102 -14.06 -11.45 12.49
C LYS A 102 -13.21 -10.18 12.33
N ASN A 103 -13.05 -9.67 11.11
CA ASN A 103 -12.20 -8.50 10.82
C ASN A 103 -12.95 -7.36 10.13
N ARG A 104 -14.20 -7.55 9.70
CA ARG A 104 -15.02 -6.58 8.97
C ARG A 104 -15.03 -5.21 9.62
N ASP A 105 -15.46 -5.11 10.88
CA ASP A 105 -15.59 -3.83 11.57
C ASP A 105 -14.26 -3.07 11.67
N ARG A 106 -13.17 -3.80 11.94
CA ARG A 106 -11.82 -3.23 12.03
C ARG A 106 -11.34 -2.73 10.66
N LEU A 107 -11.51 -3.53 9.61
CA LEU A 107 -11.07 -3.15 8.27
C LEU A 107 -11.90 -2.01 7.73
N LYS A 108 -13.23 -2.02 7.94
CA LYS A 108 -14.12 -0.92 7.56
C LYS A 108 -13.68 0.40 8.21
N LYS A 109 -13.39 0.40 9.52
CA LYS A 109 -12.87 1.60 10.23
C LYS A 109 -11.57 2.13 9.63
N ILE A 110 -10.66 1.25 9.21
CA ILE A 110 -9.40 1.68 8.58
C ILE A 110 -9.68 2.22 7.17
N ILE A 111 -10.46 1.50 6.35
CA ILE A 111 -10.75 1.87 4.96
C ILE A 111 -11.56 3.17 4.89
N SER A 112 -12.46 3.44 5.84
CA SER A 112 -13.25 4.67 5.88
C SER A 112 -12.42 5.94 6.02
N CYS A 113 -11.13 5.83 6.39
CA CYS A 113 -10.19 6.95 6.36
C CYS A 113 -9.66 7.27 4.93
N TYR A 114 -9.87 6.36 3.98
CA TYR A 114 -9.35 6.43 2.61
C TYR A 114 -10.44 6.50 1.56
N LEU A 115 -11.59 5.89 1.82
CA LEU A 115 -12.75 5.80 0.94
C LEU A 115 -14.02 6.24 1.69
N PRO A 116 -14.92 7.02 1.05
CA PRO A 116 -16.26 7.24 1.56
C PRO A 116 -17.03 5.93 1.74
N ASP A 117 -17.97 5.89 2.70
CA ASP A 117 -18.77 4.69 2.99
C ASP A 117 -19.55 4.16 1.78
N GLU A 118 -20.07 5.05 0.93
CA GLU A 118 -20.78 4.69 -0.29
C GLU A 118 -19.86 3.94 -1.27
N GLU A 119 -18.62 4.42 -1.44
CA GLU A 119 -17.62 3.76 -2.27
C GLU A 119 -17.19 2.42 -1.66
N TYR A 120 -16.94 2.37 -0.35
CA TYR A 120 -16.59 1.13 0.35
C TYR A 120 -17.60 0.01 0.08
N CYS A 121 -18.90 0.30 0.24
CA CYS A 121 -19.95 -0.68 0.02
C CYS A 121 -19.96 -1.22 -1.42
N SER A 122 -19.57 -0.40 -2.41
CA SER A 122 -19.52 -0.81 -3.81
C SER A 122 -18.32 -1.69 -4.18
N VAL A 123 -17.26 -1.69 -3.37
CA VAL A 123 -16.00 -2.39 -3.65
C VAL A 123 -15.53 -3.33 -2.54
N GLU A 124 -16.38 -3.64 -1.56
CA GLU A 124 -16.02 -4.39 -0.35
C GLU A 124 -15.35 -5.74 -0.66
N GLU A 125 -15.72 -6.36 -1.78
CA GLU A 125 -15.21 -7.65 -2.24
C GLU A 125 -14.03 -7.56 -3.21
N ASP A 126 -13.59 -6.34 -3.58
CA ASP A 126 -12.59 -6.13 -4.63
C ASP A 126 -11.22 -5.72 -4.09
N PHE A 127 -11.06 -5.72 -2.76
CA PHE A 127 -9.78 -5.40 -2.13
C PHE A 127 -8.73 -6.47 -2.41
N ARG A 128 -7.52 -6.01 -2.72
CA ARG A 128 -6.35 -6.86 -2.92
C ARG A 128 -5.16 -6.29 -2.15
N LYS A 129 -4.18 -7.15 -1.91
CA LYS A 129 -2.90 -6.81 -1.33
C LYS A 129 -1.77 -7.28 -2.23
N SER A 130 -0.72 -6.48 -2.29
CA SER A 130 0.54 -6.86 -2.94
C SER A 130 1.69 -6.50 -2.02
N ASP A 131 2.62 -7.44 -1.85
CA ASP A 131 3.86 -7.18 -1.13
C ASP A 131 4.86 -6.53 -2.11
N ILE A 132 5.44 -5.39 -1.73
CA ILE A 132 6.49 -4.71 -2.50
C ILE A 132 7.83 -5.09 -1.89
N ILE A 133 8.55 -5.95 -2.61
CA ILE A 133 9.83 -6.48 -2.16
C ILE A 133 10.95 -5.77 -2.91
N ASP A 134 11.88 -5.21 -2.15
CA ASP A 134 13.15 -4.79 -2.69
C ASP A 134 14.21 -5.90 -2.55
N ASN A 135 14.46 -6.64 -3.63
CA ASN A 135 15.43 -7.74 -3.67
C ASN A 135 16.86 -7.29 -3.38
N ASP A 136 17.16 -5.99 -3.51
CA ASP A 136 18.49 -5.42 -3.28
C ASP A 136 18.75 -5.14 -1.78
N VAL A 137 17.70 -5.15 -0.93
CA VAL A 137 17.81 -4.94 0.51
C VAL A 137 17.69 -6.28 1.24
N VAL A 138 18.82 -6.96 1.41
CA VAL A 138 18.91 -8.17 2.24
C VAL A 138 18.94 -7.75 3.71
N LEU A 139 17.78 -7.54 4.35
CA LEU A 139 17.74 -7.28 5.79
C LEU A 139 16.61 -8.01 6.54
N VAL A 140 17.05 -8.62 7.63
CA VAL A 140 16.30 -9.34 8.66
C VAL A 140 15.67 -8.30 9.59
N GLY A 141 14.34 -8.22 9.68
CA GLY A 141 13.72 -7.74 10.93
C GLY A 141 12.55 -6.76 10.88
N ARG A 142 12.12 -6.22 9.74
CA ARG A 142 10.85 -5.47 9.67
C ARG A 142 10.05 -5.93 8.46
N GLY A 143 8.73 -6.08 8.65
CA GLY A 143 7.82 -6.73 7.71
C GLY A 143 7.95 -6.19 6.28
N SER A 144 7.61 -7.00 5.29
CA SER A 144 7.48 -6.51 3.92
C SER A 144 6.58 -5.28 3.89
N PHE A 145 6.85 -4.36 2.97
CA PHE A 145 5.93 -3.28 2.72
C PHE A 145 4.77 -3.82 1.90
N ARG A 146 3.54 -3.46 2.24
CA ARG A 146 2.35 -3.90 1.51
C ARG A 146 1.58 -2.72 0.99
N VAL A 147 1.05 -2.85 -0.21
CA VAL A 147 0.02 -1.96 -0.72
C VAL A 147 -1.33 -2.66 -0.67
N ILE A 148 -2.36 -1.88 -0.37
CA ILE A 148 -3.75 -2.31 -0.47
C ILE A 148 -4.35 -1.58 -1.67
N THR A 149 -5.00 -2.35 -2.53
CA THR A 149 -5.59 -1.88 -3.77
C THR A 149 -7.05 -2.27 -3.87
N VAL A 150 -7.82 -1.54 -4.67
CA VAL A 150 -9.12 -1.98 -5.17
C VAL A 150 -8.96 -2.38 -6.63
N TYR A 151 -9.43 -3.57 -6.97
CA TYR A 151 -9.52 -4.00 -8.36
C TYR A 151 -10.82 -3.53 -8.99
N SER A 152 -10.75 -3.01 -10.22
CA SER A 152 -11.93 -2.54 -10.95
C SER A 152 -11.80 -2.79 -12.44
N VAL A 153 -12.95 -2.85 -13.11
CA VAL A 153 -13.05 -2.96 -14.56
C VAL A 153 -13.89 -1.80 -15.08
N GLU A 154 -13.30 -0.95 -15.91
CA GLU A 154 -14.02 0.12 -16.61
C GLU A 154 -14.15 -0.26 -18.09
N ILE A 155 -15.30 0.03 -18.67
CA ILE A 155 -15.52 -0.13 -20.11
C ILE A 155 -15.23 1.22 -20.75
N ASP A 156 -14.28 1.27 -21.68
CA ASP A 156 -13.98 2.50 -22.39
C ASP A 156 -15.03 2.84 -23.46
N GLU A 157 -14.86 4.00 -24.12
CA GLU A 157 -15.77 4.47 -25.18
C GLU A 157 -15.91 3.49 -26.36
N TYR A 158 -14.95 2.58 -26.55
CA TYR A 158 -14.94 1.55 -27.58
C TYR A 158 -15.48 0.21 -27.10
N LYS A 159 -16.06 0.16 -25.89
CA LYS A 159 -16.55 -1.06 -25.24
C LYS A 159 -15.46 -2.08 -24.91
N VAL A 160 -14.21 -1.63 -24.77
CA VAL A 160 -13.09 -2.49 -24.40
C VAL A 160 -12.92 -2.45 -22.88
N PRO A 161 -12.89 -3.60 -22.18
CA PRO A 161 -12.67 -3.63 -20.74
C PRO A 161 -11.23 -3.26 -20.41
N LYS A 162 -11.03 -2.23 -19.59
CA LYS A 162 -9.77 -1.86 -18.97
C LYS A 162 -9.80 -2.23 -17.50
N GLN A 163 -8.72 -2.81 -17.03
CA GLN A 163 -8.59 -3.35 -15.69
C GLN A 163 -7.64 -2.47 -14.89
N TYR A 164 -7.98 -2.16 -13.65
CA TYR A 164 -7.19 -1.28 -12.80
C TYR A 164 -6.95 -1.89 -11.43
N LEU A 165 -5.76 -1.61 -10.88
CA LEU A 165 -5.50 -1.70 -9.45
C LEU A 165 -5.26 -0.29 -8.91
N THR A 166 -6.27 0.22 -8.22
CA THR A 166 -6.18 1.53 -7.57
C THR A 166 -5.63 1.34 -6.16
N ILE A 167 -4.42 1.80 -5.90
CA ILE A 167 -3.80 1.83 -4.59
C ILE A 167 -4.59 2.80 -3.70
N ILE A 168 -5.03 2.30 -2.55
CA ILE A 168 -5.81 3.07 -1.58
C ILE A 168 -5.09 3.26 -0.25
N LEU A 169 -4.11 2.42 0.08
CA LEU A 169 -3.42 2.44 1.36
C LEU A 169 -2.02 1.83 1.23
N LEU A 170 -1.05 2.48 1.85
CA LEU A 170 0.31 1.97 2.06
C LEU A 170 0.42 1.42 3.50
N ASP A 171 0.80 0.16 3.65
CA ASP A 171 0.90 -0.59 4.92
C ASP A 171 2.35 -1.07 5.16
N PRO A 172 3.23 -0.20 5.69
CA PRO A 172 4.63 -0.53 5.93
C PRO A 172 4.87 -1.54 7.06
N TYR A 173 3.83 -1.86 7.85
CA TYR A 173 3.97 -2.69 9.06
C TYR A 173 3.03 -3.90 9.09
N HIS A 174 2.33 -4.18 7.99
CA HIS A 174 1.37 -5.30 7.88
C HIS A 174 0.24 -5.25 8.93
N LEU A 175 -0.12 -4.06 9.40
CA LEU A 175 -1.17 -3.90 10.39
C LEU A 175 -2.57 -3.96 9.76
N PHE A 176 -2.71 -3.74 8.45
CA PHE A 176 -4.02 -3.80 7.79
C PHE A 176 -4.55 -5.24 7.82
N ILE A 177 -3.77 -6.18 7.26
CA ILE A 177 -4.02 -7.62 7.31
C ILE A 177 -2.77 -8.32 7.87
N PRO A 178 -2.74 -8.65 9.17
CA PRO A 178 -1.59 -9.31 9.77
C PRO A 178 -1.37 -10.69 9.15
N SER A 179 -0.10 -10.98 8.85
CA SER A 179 0.32 -12.25 8.26
C SER A 179 0.32 -13.36 9.33
N ASN A 180 0.17 -14.62 8.90
CA ASN A 180 0.31 -15.76 9.79
C ASN A 180 1.77 -15.87 10.26
N HIS A 181 1.99 -16.13 11.55
CA HIS A 181 3.31 -16.43 12.10
C HIS A 181 3.27 -17.80 12.76
N ARG A 182 4.37 -18.56 12.68
CA ARG A 182 4.43 -19.93 13.20
C ARG A 182 4.29 -20.00 14.72
N GLU A 183 4.77 -18.96 15.41
CA GLU A 183 4.95 -18.99 16.88
C GLU A 183 4.04 -18.02 17.65
N LYS A 184 3.34 -17.11 16.96
CA LYS A 184 2.52 -16.06 17.61
C LYS A 184 1.17 -15.94 16.93
N SER A 185 0.14 -15.67 17.73
CA SER A 185 -1.18 -15.33 17.20
C SER A 185 -1.14 -13.99 16.47
N LYS A 186 -2.00 -13.81 15.47
CA LYS A 186 -2.14 -12.53 14.75
C LYS A 186 -2.41 -11.36 15.68
N VAL A 187 -3.23 -11.58 16.71
CA VAL A 187 -3.59 -10.56 17.71
C VAL A 187 -2.34 -10.07 18.43
N LYS A 188 -1.49 -10.99 18.90
CA LYS A 188 -0.26 -10.64 19.61
C LYS A 188 0.73 -9.86 18.73
N ILE A 189 0.85 -10.25 17.45
CA ILE A 189 1.72 -9.56 16.50
C ILE A 189 1.24 -8.14 16.25
N VAL A 190 -0.07 -7.96 16.04
CA VAL A 190 -0.68 -6.64 15.87
C VAL A 190 -0.44 -5.78 17.10
N GLU A 191 -0.63 -6.32 18.31
CA GLU A 191 -0.40 -5.60 19.56
C GLU A 191 1.05 -5.17 19.75
N GLU A 192 2.00 -6.10 19.57
CA GLU A 192 3.43 -5.80 19.69
C GLU A 192 3.87 -4.77 18.66
N THR A 193 3.50 -4.98 17.39
CA THR A 193 3.86 -4.08 16.29
C THR A 193 3.26 -2.69 16.51
N TYR A 194 1.96 -2.62 16.83
CA TYR A 194 1.28 -1.34 17.09
C TYR A 194 1.84 -0.62 18.32
N SER A 195 2.29 -1.32 19.36
CA SER A 195 2.89 -0.69 20.54
C SER A 195 4.20 0.06 20.24
N GLU A 196 4.88 -0.31 19.16
CA GLU A 196 6.04 0.38 18.62
C GLU A 196 5.60 1.50 17.68
N VAL A 197 4.87 1.17 16.61
CA VAL A 197 4.60 2.10 15.50
C VAL A 197 3.46 3.08 15.77
N GLY A 198 2.61 2.80 16.75
CA GLY A 198 1.53 3.69 17.19
C GLY A 198 2.05 4.96 17.89
N LYS A 199 3.36 5.05 18.17
CA LYS A 199 4.03 6.22 18.72
C LYS A 199 4.62 7.15 17.65
N PHE A 200 4.67 6.69 16.41
CA PHE A 200 5.24 7.45 15.30
C PHE A 200 4.32 8.59 14.87
N GLY A 201 4.89 9.75 14.54
CA GLY A 201 4.15 10.99 14.29
C GLY A 201 4.26 11.56 12.88
N SER A 202 5.09 10.99 12.00
CA SER A 202 5.36 11.58 10.69
C SER A 202 4.58 10.91 9.56
N HIS A 203 3.97 11.73 8.71
CA HIS A 203 3.29 11.25 7.51
C HIS A 203 4.29 10.80 6.44
N ILE A 204 3.91 9.81 5.63
CA ILE A 204 4.71 9.31 4.51
C ILE A 204 5.04 10.46 3.54
N SER A 205 4.09 11.35 3.26
CA SER A 205 4.25 12.53 2.40
C SER A 205 5.31 13.54 2.87
N LYS A 206 5.74 13.48 4.15
CA LYS A 206 6.85 14.29 4.64
C LYS A 206 8.19 13.93 3.99
N TYR A 207 8.37 12.66 3.62
CA TYR A 207 9.67 12.13 3.18
C TYR A 207 9.72 11.72 1.71
N PHE A 208 8.56 11.52 1.09
CA PHE A 208 8.43 11.05 -0.29
C PHE A 208 7.55 12.03 -1.06
N SER A 209 8.02 12.44 -2.24
CA SER A 209 7.27 13.31 -3.15
C SER A 209 6.46 12.47 -4.11
N PHE A 210 5.17 12.77 -4.16
CA PHE A 210 4.20 12.15 -5.05
C PHE A 210 3.78 13.23 -6.05
N ASN A 211 4.45 13.28 -7.20
CA ASN A 211 4.17 14.22 -8.28
C ASN A 211 3.30 13.56 -9.34
#